data_AF-A0A540MJK4-F1
#
_entry.id   AF-A0A540MJK4-F1
#
_cell.length_a   1.000
_cell.length_b   1.000
_cell.length_c   1.000
_cell.angle_alpha   90.00
_cell.angle_beta   90.00
_cell.angle_gamma   90.00
#
_symmetry.space_group_name_H-M   'P 1'
#
loop_
_entity.id
_entity.type
_entity.pdbx_description
1 polymer ?
#
loop_
_entity_poly.entity_id
_entity_poly.type
_entity_poly.pdbx_seq_one_letter_code
_entity_poly.pdbx_strand_id
1 'polypeptide(L)'
;SSTSLNQQVHIVYMGDRHHDNTKLITDSHHDLLATVVGSKELASELMVYSYKHGLSGLAAKLTESQTQQLSGLGPVPSHWNGVCESGDNFNATIHCNRKIIGARWFLYGLLVEYAKPLDKEFHSPRDAHGHGTHTSSTAAGSFVANISYKGLGLGTIRGSAPNARLAIYKVCWNVLGGKCSTADMLKAFDEAIHDGVDVLSLSLVNSVPLFSDVDEHDGIATGSFHAVANRITVVCAVGNSGPSAQTVVNTVPWIITVAASTMDREFSTSITLGNNKTFLGQRLDLQASYTHSLKGLPLEGGSTTKPILLCFTTMGRRAITNASAIVKEAGGVGLIIAKNPSGALSPCNEDFPCIEVDYEIGTQILFYIRSTKYPLVKLSPPKTIVGKPLSAKVAYFSSRGPNSITPASLKALWFLSRHPNWSPVAIKSALVTTAWRKGPSGLPIFAEGSPQKLANPFDFGRGLVNPNGAVDPGLVYDMGAADYMEYLYARGYNNSAISRLIGKNTTCPVKKPSISLTLTYLL
;
A
#
# COMPACT_ATOMS: atom_id res chain seq x y z
N SER A 1 -55.47 -7.70 -3.42
CA SER A 1 -54.42 -8.22 -4.32
C SER A 1 -53.08 -7.68 -3.86
N SER A 2 -52.31 -8.51 -3.16
CA SER A 2 -51.04 -8.15 -2.50
C SER A 2 -49.93 -7.92 -3.51
N THR A 3 -49.31 -6.75 -3.44
CA THR A 3 -48.07 -6.38 -4.15
C THR A 3 -46.96 -7.38 -3.83
N SER A 4 -46.53 -8.17 -4.82
CA SER A 4 -45.32 -8.98 -4.70
C SER A 4 -44.11 -8.05 -4.57
N LEU A 5 -43.51 -8.00 -3.39
CA LEU A 5 -42.18 -7.42 -3.20
C LEU A 5 -41.23 -8.08 -4.21
N ASN A 6 -40.55 -7.27 -5.02
CA ASN A 6 -39.72 -7.72 -6.14
C ASN A 6 -38.45 -8.41 -5.60
N GLN A 7 -38.57 -9.68 -5.21
CA GLN A 7 -37.47 -10.48 -4.67
C GLN A 7 -36.73 -11.19 -5.81
N GLN A 8 -35.42 -11.01 -5.87
CA GLN A 8 -34.55 -11.71 -6.82
C GLN A 8 -33.63 -12.68 -6.07
N VAL A 9 -33.14 -13.70 -6.78
CA VAL A 9 -32.16 -14.63 -6.22
C VAL A 9 -30.79 -13.95 -6.25
N HIS A 10 -30.23 -13.70 -5.09
CA HIS A 10 -28.88 -13.17 -4.93
C HIS A 10 -27.98 -14.22 -4.32
N ILE A 11 -26.71 -14.24 -4.75
CA ILE A 11 -25.66 -15.07 -4.15
C ILE A 11 -24.89 -14.20 -3.16
N VAL A 12 -24.98 -14.55 -1.88
CA VAL A 12 -24.15 -13.99 -0.82
C VAL A 12 -22.90 -14.84 -0.72
N TYR A 13 -21.79 -14.30 -1.22
CA TYR A 13 -20.49 -14.94 -1.12
C TYR A 13 -19.87 -14.62 0.24
N MET A 14 -19.64 -15.66 1.06
CA MET A 14 -19.11 -15.52 2.41
C MET A 14 -17.63 -15.93 2.53
N GLY A 15 -16.98 -16.22 1.40
CA GLY A 15 -15.57 -16.63 1.39
C GLY A 15 -15.40 -18.13 1.57
N ASP A 16 -14.31 -18.53 2.21
CA ASP A 16 -14.04 -19.95 2.48
C ASP A 16 -14.83 -20.45 3.70
N ARG A 17 -15.03 -21.77 3.76
CA ARG A 17 -15.69 -22.45 4.89
C ARG A 17 -14.95 -22.18 6.21
N HIS A 18 -15.71 -21.83 7.26
CA HIS A 18 -15.18 -21.64 8.62
C HIS A 18 -15.21 -22.92 9.47
N HIS A 19 -15.90 -23.97 9.01
CA HIS A 19 -16.00 -25.28 9.66
C HIS A 19 -15.98 -26.41 8.63
N ASP A 20 -15.47 -27.58 8.99
CA ASP A 20 -15.58 -28.79 8.14
C ASP A 20 -16.96 -29.43 8.23
N ASN A 21 -17.69 -29.18 9.31
CA ASN A 21 -19.04 -29.68 9.49
C ASN A 21 -20.06 -28.88 8.65
N THR A 22 -20.57 -29.51 7.59
CA THR A 22 -21.51 -28.90 6.66
C THR A 22 -22.84 -28.47 7.28
N LYS A 23 -23.23 -29.06 8.43
CA LYS A 23 -24.45 -28.67 9.16
C LYS A 23 -24.24 -27.32 9.85
N LEU A 24 -23.13 -27.16 10.57
CA LEU A 24 -22.78 -25.89 11.23
C LEU A 24 -22.61 -24.74 10.22
N ILE A 25 -22.05 -25.01 9.03
CA ILE A 25 -21.99 -24.02 7.95
C ILE A 25 -23.40 -23.61 7.51
N THR A 26 -24.28 -24.59 7.31
CA THR A 26 -25.66 -24.32 6.87
C THR A 26 -26.44 -23.56 7.95
N ASP A 27 -26.27 -23.92 9.23
CA ASP A 27 -26.86 -23.23 10.36
C ASP A 27 -26.38 -21.77 10.43
N SER A 28 -25.08 -21.52 10.19
CA SER A 28 -24.55 -20.15 10.13
C SER A 28 -25.12 -19.32 8.98
N HIS A 29 -25.46 -19.96 7.85
CA HIS A 29 -26.13 -19.30 6.72
C HIS A 29 -27.57 -18.90 7.09
N HIS A 30 -28.30 -19.80 7.76
CA HIS A 30 -29.63 -19.49 8.30
C HIS A 30 -29.58 -18.36 9.32
N ASP A 31 -28.59 -18.37 10.22
CA ASP A 31 -28.40 -17.33 11.23
C ASP A 31 -28.14 -15.97 10.60
N LEU A 32 -27.21 -15.92 9.62
CA LEU A 32 -26.92 -14.69 8.88
C LEU A 32 -28.16 -14.17 8.15
N LEU A 33 -28.86 -15.04 7.42
CA LEU A 33 -30.03 -14.64 6.65
C LEU A 33 -31.17 -14.18 7.59
N ALA A 34 -31.36 -14.85 8.73
CA ALA A 34 -32.34 -14.49 9.76
C ALA A 34 -32.14 -13.07 10.30
N THR A 35 -30.89 -12.57 10.36
CA THR A 35 -30.62 -11.18 10.78
C THR A 35 -31.26 -10.12 9.88
N VAL A 36 -31.57 -10.48 8.63
CA VAL A 36 -32.08 -9.57 7.60
C VAL A 36 -33.53 -9.86 7.24
N VAL A 37 -33.98 -11.11 7.39
CA VAL A 37 -35.35 -11.52 7.07
C VAL A 37 -36.25 -11.64 8.29
N GLY A 38 -35.70 -11.58 9.51
CA GLY A 38 -36.44 -11.43 10.77
C GLY A 38 -36.73 -12.72 11.54
N SER A 39 -36.57 -13.91 10.93
CA SER A 39 -36.66 -15.19 11.65
C SER A 39 -35.88 -16.31 10.94
N LYS A 40 -35.56 -17.39 11.68
CA LYS A 40 -34.85 -18.56 11.11
C LYS A 40 -35.75 -19.38 10.19
N GLU A 41 -37.05 -19.40 10.45
CA GLU A 41 -38.06 -20.06 9.63
C GLU A 41 -38.12 -19.41 8.26
N LEU A 42 -38.25 -18.07 8.22
CA LEU A 42 -38.28 -17.31 6.97
C LEU A 42 -36.94 -17.39 6.24
N ALA A 43 -35.81 -17.43 6.97
CA ALA A 43 -34.49 -17.64 6.39
C ALA A 43 -34.40 -19.01 5.70
N SER A 44 -35.00 -20.05 6.29
CA SER A 44 -35.02 -21.39 5.71
C SER A 44 -35.87 -21.46 4.45
N GLU A 45 -36.99 -20.73 4.41
CA GLU A 45 -37.86 -20.64 3.23
C GLU A 45 -37.24 -19.84 2.07
N LEU A 46 -36.53 -18.75 2.40
CA LEU A 46 -35.95 -17.85 1.40
C LEU A 46 -34.59 -18.31 0.88
N MET A 47 -33.87 -19.16 1.61
CA MET A 47 -32.60 -19.73 1.16
C MET A 47 -32.82 -20.80 0.09
N VAL A 48 -32.40 -20.49 -1.14
CA VAL A 48 -32.48 -21.36 -2.30
C VAL A 48 -31.40 -22.43 -2.26
N TYR A 49 -30.19 -22.05 -1.84
CA TYR A 49 -29.05 -22.95 -1.81
C TYR A 49 -28.01 -22.54 -0.76
N SER A 50 -27.35 -23.54 -0.16
CA SER A 50 -26.25 -23.35 0.79
C SER A 50 -24.97 -23.92 0.19
N TYR A 51 -24.05 -23.05 -0.22
CA TYR A 51 -22.72 -23.43 -0.68
C TYR A 51 -21.88 -23.83 0.53
N LYS A 52 -21.69 -25.14 0.68
CA LYS A 52 -21.03 -25.76 1.83
C LYS A 52 -20.04 -26.86 1.41
N HIS A 53 -19.58 -26.81 0.15
CA HIS A 53 -18.62 -27.67 -0.62
C HIS A 53 -17.17 -27.17 -0.75
N GLY A 54 -16.99 -26.07 -1.48
CA GLY A 54 -15.67 -25.48 -1.76
C GLY A 54 -15.49 -24.07 -1.18
N LEU A 55 -16.59 -23.40 -0.87
CA LEU A 55 -16.68 -22.05 -0.32
C LEU A 55 -17.90 -22.00 0.61
N SER A 56 -17.95 -21.02 1.50
CA SER A 56 -19.12 -20.65 2.29
C SER A 56 -19.91 -19.58 1.53
N GLY A 57 -21.21 -19.78 1.42
CA GLY A 57 -22.09 -18.79 0.82
C GLY A 57 -23.51 -19.34 0.71
N LEU A 58 -24.44 -18.47 0.38
CA LEU A 58 -25.84 -18.88 0.19
C LEU A 58 -26.44 -18.16 -1.02
N ALA A 59 -27.35 -18.83 -1.70
CA ALA A 59 -28.26 -18.19 -2.64
C ALA A 59 -29.60 -18.02 -1.92
N ALA A 60 -30.15 -16.81 -1.89
CA ALA A 60 -31.44 -16.53 -1.26
C ALA A 60 -32.27 -15.53 -2.07
N LYS A 61 -33.59 -15.63 -1.95
CA LYS A 61 -34.54 -14.66 -2.49
C LYS A 61 -34.56 -13.45 -1.57
N LEU A 62 -34.02 -12.33 -2.04
CA LEU A 62 -33.84 -11.11 -1.26
C LEU A 62 -34.42 -9.91 -2.00
N THR A 63 -34.88 -8.91 -1.25
CA THR A 63 -35.10 -7.57 -1.79
C THR A 63 -33.77 -6.82 -1.92
N GLU A 64 -33.76 -5.72 -2.65
CA GLU A 64 -32.56 -4.87 -2.80
C GLU A 64 -32.06 -4.32 -1.44
N SER A 65 -32.99 -3.94 -0.55
CA SER A 65 -32.68 -3.48 0.81
C SER A 65 -32.05 -4.60 1.66
N GLN A 66 -32.61 -5.82 1.60
CA GLN A 66 -32.06 -6.98 2.30
C GLN A 66 -30.67 -7.35 1.77
N THR A 67 -30.48 -7.25 0.45
CA THR A 67 -29.18 -7.48 -0.20
C THR A 67 -28.15 -6.46 0.27
N GLN A 68 -28.51 -5.17 0.38
CA GLN A 68 -27.63 -4.14 0.92
C GLN A 68 -27.28 -4.42 2.40
N GLN A 69 -28.24 -4.88 3.22
CA GLN A 69 -27.98 -5.24 4.60
C GLN A 69 -27.05 -6.45 4.74
N LEU A 70 -27.24 -7.51 3.94
CA LEU A 70 -26.37 -8.68 3.91
C LEU A 70 -24.98 -8.38 3.32
N SER A 71 -24.89 -7.40 2.42
CA SER A 71 -23.62 -6.89 1.92
C SER A 71 -22.87 -6.00 2.92
N GLY A 72 -23.55 -5.58 4.00
CA GLY A 72 -23.01 -4.71 5.03
C GLY A 72 -22.22 -5.45 6.10
N LEU A 73 -21.33 -4.74 6.78
CA LEU A 73 -20.64 -5.27 7.96
C LEU A 73 -21.63 -5.46 9.12
N GLY A 74 -21.46 -6.54 9.88
CA GLY A 74 -22.20 -6.81 11.12
C GLY A 74 -21.97 -5.75 12.22
N PRO A 75 -22.54 -5.92 13.42
CA PRO A 75 -22.29 -5.02 14.55
C PRO A 75 -20.80 -4.97 14.91
N VAL A 76 -20.32 -3.84 15.42
CA VAL A 76 -18.90 -3.68 15.83
C VAL A 76 -18.53 -4.77 16.85
N PRO A 77 -17.37 -5.42 16.74
CA PRO A 77 -16.98 -6.48 17.67
C PRO A 77 -17.00 -5.98 19.11
N SER A 78 -17.48 -6.80 20.04
CA SER A 78 -17.65 -6.41 21.44
C SER A 78 -16.33 -6.18 22.20
N HIS A 79 -15.20 -6.69 21.69
CA HIS A 79 -13.88 -6.46 22.26
C HIS A 79 -13.26 -5.11 21.84
N TRP A 80 -13.87 -4.42 20.86
CA TRP A 80 -13.39 -3.13 20.38
C TRP A 80 -13.65 -2.04 21.42
N ASN A 81 -12.60 -1.37 21.88
CA ASN A 81 -12.68 -0.32 22.90
C ASN A 81 -12.43 1.09 22.37
N GLY A 82 -12.08 1.23 21.08
CA GLY A 82 -11.73 2.51 20.51
C GLY A 82 -12.91 3.43 20.24
N VAL A 83 -12.58 4.71 20.12
CA VAL A 83 -13.56 5.81 20.00
C VAL A 83 -13.42 6.56 18.67
N CYS A 84 -14.45 7.34 18.36
CA CYS A 84 -14.39 8.32 17.28
C CYS A 84 -14.43 9.73 17.85
N GLU A 85 -13.37 10.48 17.55
CA GLU A 85 -13.20 11.86 17.98
C GLU A 85 -13.68 12.80 16.89
N SER A 86 -14.57 13.73 17.26
CA SER A 86 -14.97 14.83 16.39
C SER A 86 -13.88 15.90 16.35
N GLY A 87 -13.87 16.69 15.27
CA GLY A 87 -13.01 17.85 15.12
C GLY A 87 -13.36 18.61 13.84
N ASP A 88 -12.43 19.42 13.34
CA ASP A 88 -12.59 20.18 12.11
C ASP A 88 -13.11 19.34 10.94
N ASN A 89 -14.28 19.72 10.45
CA ASN A 89 -14.99 19.05 9.35
C ASN A 89 -15.16 17.52 9.54
N PHE A 90 -15.07 17.00 10.77
CA PHE A 90 -15.26 15.59 11.05
C PHE A 90 -16.19 15.41 12.25
N ASN A 91 -17.40 14.91 11.99
CA ASN A 91 -18.34 14.56 13.05
C ASN A 91 -18.33 13.04 13.25
N ALA A 92 -17.92 12.60 14.44
CA ALA A 92 -17.81 11.19 14.80
C ALA A 92 -19.10 10.40 14.56
N THR A 93 -20.26 10.98 14.89
CA THR A 93 -21.56 10.30 14.74
C THR A 93 -22.00 10.11 13.29
N ILE A 94 -21.49 10.93 12.38
CA ILE A 94 -21.84 10.92 10.96
C ILE A 94 -20.81 10.10 10.16
N HIS A 95 -19.53 10.26 10.48
CA HIS A 95 -18.44 9.74 9.66
C HIS A 95 -17.90 8.38 10.13
N CYS A 96 -18.03 8.05 11.42
CA CYS A 96 -17.79 6.69 11.86
C CYS A 96 -19.02 5.82 11.64
N ASN A 97 -18.78 4.58 11.27
CA ASN A 97 -19.81 3.62 10.91
C ASN A 97 -19.29 2.20 11.16
N ARG A 98 -19.96 1.19 10.61
CA ARG A 98 -19.54 -0.20 10.81
C ARG A 98 -18.22 -0.55 10.11
N LYS A 99 -17.74 0.29 9.18
CA LYS A 99 -16.48 0.15 8.46
C LYS A 99 -15.35 0.90 9.15
N ILE A 100 -15.51 2.19 9.39
CA ILE A 100 -14.59 3.02 10.18
C ILE A 100 -15.15 3.06 11.60
N ILE A 101 -14.65 2.18 12.46
CA ILE A 101 -15.16 1.98 13.82
C ILE A 101 -14.46 2.84 14.87
N GLY A 102 -13.29 3.38 14.51
CA GLY A 102 -12.50 4.27 15.36
C GLY A 102 -11.79 5.32 14.51
N ALA A 103 -11.68 6.54 15.04
CA ALA A 103 -11.01 7.65 14.38
C ALA A 103 -10.49 8.63 15.42
N ARG A 104 -9.16 8.74 15.53
CA ARG A 104 -8.45 9.55 16.51
C ARG A 104 -7.31 10.31 15.84
N TRP A 105 -6.85 11.38 16.49
CA TRP A 105 -5.79 12.22 15.96
C TRP A 105 -4.90 12.77 17.08
N PHE A 106 -3.61 12.90 16.78
CA PHE A 106 -2.58 13.28 17.74
C PHE A 106 -1.71 14.37 17.14
N LEU A 107 -1.62 15.50 17.83
CA LEU A 107 -1.01 16.73 17.34
C LEU A 107 -0.07 17.40 18.36
N TYR A 108 -0.16 17.02 19.64
CA TYR A 108 0.50 17.76 20.71
C TYR A 108 2.02 17.76 20.57
N GLY A 109 2.61 16.60 20.24
CA GLY A 109 4.06 16.49 20.02
C GLY A 109 4.53 17.37 18.87
N LEU A 110 3.80 17.38 17.76
CA LEU A 110 4.16 18.22 16.62
C LEU A 110 4.06 19.72 16.92
N LEU A 111 3.06 20.18 17.68
CA LEU A 111 2.93 21.59 18.04
C LEU A 111 4.11 22.07 18.89
N VAL A 112 4.59 21.23 19.82
CA VAL A 112 5.77 21.52 20.63
C VAL A 112 7.04 21.58 19.76
N GLU A 113 7.20 20.64 18.81
CA GLU A 113 8.38 20.59 17.94
C GLU A 113 8.42 21.67 16.85
N TYR A 114 7.27 21.99 16.25
CA TYR A 114 7.19 22.87 15.08
C TYR A 114 6.91 24.34 15.45
N ALA A 115 6.25 24.58 16.59
CA ALA A 115 5.97 25.90 17.16
C ALA A 115 5.29 26.90 16.20
N LYS A 116 4.55 26.40 15.18
CA LYS A 116 3.81 27.22 14.21
C LYS A 116 2.43 26.62 13.94
N PRO A 117 1.42 27.46 13.59
CA PRO A 117 0.12 26.99 13.15
C PRO A 117 0.22 26.10 11.90
N LEU A 118 -0.69 25.15 11.77
CA LEU A 118 -0.78 24.26 10.62
C LEU A 118 -1.71 24.88 9.56
N ASP A 119 -1.16 25.45 8.51
CA ASP A 119 -1.94 25.95 7.37
C ASP A 119 -2.45 24.79 6.50
N LYS A 120 -3.71 24.86 6.04
CA LYS A 120 -4.37 23.85 5.16
C LYS A 120 -4.44 22.43 5.77
N GLU A 121 -4.71 22.36 7.06
CA GLU A 121 -4.92 21.11 7.79
C GLU A 121 -6.27 21.10 8.51
N PHE A 122 -6.67 19.92 9.00
CA PHE A 122 -7.85 19.73 9.83
C PHE A 122 -7.43 19.20 11.20
N HIS A 123 -7.73 19.92 12.28
CA HIS A 123 -7.59 19.43 13.66
C HIS A 123 -8.67 18.40 13.97
N SER A 124 -8.57 17.26 13.30
CA SER A 124 -9.48 16.12 13.36
C SER A 124 -8.83 14.90 12.69
N PRO A 125 -9.47 13.72 12.75
CA PRO A 125 -9.02 12.53 12.02
C PRO A 125 -9.11 12.68 10.49
N ARG A 126 -9.65 13.79 9.96
CA ARG A 126 -9.79 14.01 8.52
C ARG A 126 -8.42 14.14 7.85
N ASP A 127 -8.25 13.38 6.78
CA ASP A 127 -7.06 13.42 5.93
C ASP A 127 -7.13 14.62 4.97
N ALA A 128 -6.14 15.50 5.05
CA ALA A 128 -5.97 16.66 4.17
C ALA A 128 -5.04 16.38 2.97
N HIS A 129 -4.22 15.33 3.05
CA HIS A 129 -3.19 15.02 2.05
C HIS A 129 -3.62 13.91 1.09
N GLY A 130 -4.39 12.93 1.56
CA GLY A 130 -4.84 11.76 0.81
C GLY A 130 -3.99 10.51 1.00
N HIS A 131 -2.82 10.59 1.64
CA HIS A 131 -1.94 9.43 1.85
C HIS A 131 -2.61 8.39 2.76
N GLY A 132 -3.20 8.82 3.87
CA GLY A 132 -3.91 7.93 4.80
C GLY A 132 -5.15 7.29 4.18
N THR A 133 -5.89 8.06 3.37
CA THR A 133 -7.05 7.56 2.62
C THR A 133 -6.63 6.51 1.58
N HIS A 134 -5.53 6.74 0.85
CA HIS A 134 -5.02 5.79 -0.13
C HIS A 134 -4.51 4.49 0.52
N THR A 135 -3.77 4.58 1.64
CA THR A 135 -3.24 3.39 2.33
C THR A 135 -4.35 2.57 3.00
N SER A 136 -5.28 3.23 3.70
CA SER A 136 -6.41 2.55 4.36
C SER A 136 -7.35 1.86 3.38
N SER A 137 -7.65 2.50 2.24
CA SER A 137 -8.46 1.88 1.17
C SER A 137 -7.74 0.73 0.46
N THR A 138 -6.41 0.77 0.34
CA THR A 138 -5.62 -0.36 -0.19
C THR A 138 -5.60 -1.54 0.78
N ALA A 139 -5.52 -1.28 2.09
CA ALA A 139 -5.51 -2.33 3.11
C ALA A 139 -6.90 -2.98 3.26
N ALA A 140 -7.94 -2.17 3.48
CA ALA A 140 -9.26 -2.65 3.81
C ALA A 140 -10.38 -1.84 3.16
N GLY A 141 -10.22 -1.26 1.97
CA GLY A 141 -11.33 -0.62 1.26
C GLY A 141 -12.47 -1.60 0.94
N SER A 142 -13.72 -1.17 1.13
CA SER A 142 -14.89 -1.92 0.67
C SER A 142 -14.92 -2.01 -0.87
N PHE A 143 -15.73 -2.91 -1.41
CA PHE A 143 -15.92 -3.01 -2.87
C PHE A 143 -16.60 -1.74 -3.41
N VAL A 144 -15.98 -1.10 -4.40
CA VAL A 144 -16.58 0.02 -5.14
C VAL A 144 -16.40 -0.23 -6.62
N ALA A 145 -17.53 -0.46 -7.32
CA ALA A 145 -17.56 -0.74 -8.75
C ALA A 145 -17.48 0.55 -9.59
N ASN A 146 -17.11 0.40 -10.86
CA ASN A 146 -17.09 1.48 -11.86
C ASN A 146 -16.22 2.68 -11.48
N ILE A 147 -15.11 2.43 -10.78
CA ILE A 147 -14.13 3.46 -10.44
C ILE A 147 -12.98 3.42 -11.44
N SER A 148 -12.49 4.60 -11.79
CA SER A 148 -11.30 4.79 -12.61
C SER A 148 -10.54 6.03 -12.15
N TYR A 149 -9.23 6.05 -12.36
CA TYR A 149 -8.45 7.28 -12.23
C TYR A 149 -8.47 7.98 -13.57
N LYS A 150 -9.31 9.02 -13.72
CA LYS A 150 -9.48 9.71 -15.00
C LYS A 150 -9.66 8.67 -16.14
N GLY A 151 -10.65 7.77 -16.06
CA GLY A 151 -10.89 6.75 -17.11
C GLY A 151 -9.86 5.61 -17.22
N LEU A 152 -8.70 5.71 -16.55
CA LEU A 152 -7.68 4.67 -16.51
C LEU A 152 -7.93 3.68 -15.37
N GLY A 153 -7.59 2.41 -15.61
CA GLY A 153 -7.75 1.34 -14.63
C GLY A 153 -9.20 1.08 -14.25
N LEU A 154 -10.15 1.32 -15.16
CA LEU A 154 -11.58 1.10 -14.92
C LEU A 154 -11.84 -0.31 -14.38
N GLY A 155 -12.51 -0.40 -13.25
CA GLY A 155 -12.88 -1.66 -12.66
C GLY A 155 -13.53 -1.51 -11.29
N THR A 156 -13.52 -2.60 -10.53
CA THR A 156 -13.93 -2.60 -9.12
C THR A 156 -12.69 -2.49 -8.25
N ILE A 157 -12.62 -1.44 -7.43
CA ILE A 157 -11.57 -1.30 -6.43
C ILE A 157 -12.00 -1.97 -5.13
N ARG A 158 -11.04 -2.55 -4.42
CA ARG A 158 -11.22 -3.12 -3.08
C ARG A 158 -9.87 -3.17 -2.38
N GLY A 159 -9.90 -3.16 -1.05
CA GLY A 159 -8.71 -3.43 -0.25
C GLY A 159 -8.32 -4.91 -0.28
N SER A 160 -7.16 -5.22 0.28
CA SER A 160 -6.71 -6.61 0.47
C SER A 160 -7.66 -7.40 1.38
N ALA A 161 -8.23 -6.74 2.40
CA ALA A 161 -9.26 -7.29 3.29
C ALA A 161 -10.53 -6.43 3.29
N PRO A 162 -11.42 -6.56 2.30
CA PRO A 162 -12.59 -5.67 2.14
C PRO A 162 -13.59 -5.70 3.30
N ASN A 163 -13.60 -6.78 4.07
CA ASN A 163 -14.50 -6.95 5.21
C ASN A 163 -13.84 -6.62 6.56
N ALA A 164 -12.54 -6.31 6.59
CA ALA A 164 -11.88 -5.86 7.81
C ALA A 164 -12.38 -4.46 8.21
N ARG A 165 -12.35 -4.15 9.50
CA ARG A 165 -12.73 -2.81 9.98
C ARG A 165 -11.51 -1.91 10.07
N LEU A 166 -11.75 -0.61 10.01
CA LEU A 166 -10.72 0.42 10.05
C LEU A 166 -10.82 1.19 11.36
N ALA A 167 -9.66 1.33 12.01
CA ALA A 167 -9.42 2.29 13.06
C ALA A 167 -8.33 3.26 12.57
N ILE A 168 -8.65 4.55 12.55
CA ILE A 168 -7.76 5.58 11.99
C ILE A 168 -7.08 6.33 13.11
N TYR A 169 -5.75 6.36 13.09
CA TYR A 169 -4.92 7.13 14.03
C TYR A 169 -4.07 8.12 13.24
N LYS A 170 -4.50 9.38 13.18
CA LYS A 170 -3.78 10.44 12.45
C LYS A 170 -2.65 11.01 13.32
N VAL A 171 -1.41 10.74 12.92
CA VAL A 171 -0.18 11.20 13.62
C VAL A 171 0.72 12.06 12.74
N CYS A 172 0.39 12.18 11.46
CA CYS A 172 1.16 12.91 10.47
C CYS A 172 0.33 14.06 9.91
N TRP A 173 1.02 15.15 9.65
CA TRP A 173 0.42 16.42 9.25
C TRP A 173 1.14 16.96 8.03
N ASN A 174 0.42 17.70 7.18
CA ASN A 174 0.90 18.27 5.92
C ASN A 174 1.86 19.46 6.11
N VAL A 175 2.84 19.27 7.00
CA VAL A 175 3.95 20.19 7.27
C VAL A 175 5.23 19.56 6.76
N LEU A 176 6.06 20.36 6.08
CA LEU A 176 7.37 19.95 5.56
C LEU A 176 7.33 18.66 4.71
N GLY A 177 6.22 18.40 4.02
CA GLY A 177 6.06 17.21 3.18
C GLY A 177 5.53 15.96 3.89
N GLY A 178 4.95 16.10 5.10
CA GLY A 178 4.33 15.00 5.85
C GLY A 178 5.10 14.65 7.12
N LYS A 179 5.18 15.58 8.08
CA LYS A 179 5.89 15.36 9.35
C LYS A 179 4.99 14.68 10.39
N CYS A 180 5.57 13.74 11.12
CA CYS A 180 4.95 13.04 12.25
C CYS A 180 5.89 13.18 13.46
N SER A 181 5.36 13.57 14.62
CA SER A 181 6.16 13.63 15.85
C SER A 181 6.29 12.24 16.47
N THR A 182 7.47 11.93 17.02
CA THR A 182 7.70 10.67 17.76
C THR A 182 6.73 10.52 18.93
N ALA A 183 6.45 11.60 19.67
CA ALA A 183 5.53 11.56 20.80
C ALA A 183 4.09 11.23 20.37
N ASP A 184 3.62 11.85 19.28
CA ASP A 184 2.28 11.60 18.73
C ASP A 184 2.16 10.17 18.17
N MET A 185 3.22 9.64 17.53
CA MET A 185 3.27 8.26 17.08
C MET A 185 3.19 7.27 18.24
N LEU A 186 3.99 7.47 19.29
CA LEU A 186 3.96 6.60 20.48
C LEU A 186 2.60 6.63 21.17
N LYS A 187 1.96 7.80 21.25
CA LYS A 187 0.62 7.90 21.82
C LYS A 187 -0.41 7.16 20.98
N ALA A 188 -0.31 7.21 19.65
CA ALA A 188 -1.20 6.44 18.78
C ALA A 188 -0.99 4.92 18.91
N PHE A 189 0.26 4.45 19.09
CA PHE A 189 0.52 3.03 19.37
C PHE A 189 -0.14 2.60 20.68
N ASP A 190 0.06 3.36 21.75
CA ASP A 190 -0.52 3.11 23.07
C ASP A 190 -2.04 2.99 23.01
N GLU A 191 -2.70 3.95 22.36
CA GLU A 191 -4.15 3.95 22.18
C GLU A 191 -4.62 2.82 21.26
N ALA A 192 -3.91 2.50 20.17
CA ALA A 192 -4.29 1.40 19.30
C ALA A 192 -4.19 0.03 19.98
N ILE A 193 -3.17 -0.16 20.83
CA ILE A 193 -3.02 -1.37 21.65
C ILE A 193 -4.20 -1.47 22.63
N HIS A 194 -4.52 -0.39 23.33
CA HIS A 194 -5.64 -0.34 24.28
C HIS A 194 -7.01 -0.56 23.61
N ASP A 195 -7.20 0.02 22.43
CA ASP A 195 -8.44 -0.08 21.65
C ASP A 195 -8.70 -1.51 21.12
N GLY A 196 -7.66 -2.35 21.09
CA GLY A 196 -7.74 -3.76 20.71
C GLY A 196 -7.64 -4.00 19.20
N VAL A 197 -6.75 -3.29 18.49
CA VAL A 197 -6.50 -3.55 17.05
C VAL A 197 -5.76 -4.87 16.83
N ASP A 198 -6.04 -5.57 15.72
CA ASP A 198 -5.32 -6.82 15.37
C ASP A 198 -4.04 -6.57 14.54
N VAL A 199 -4.06 -5.55 13.68
CA VAL A 199 -2.96 -5.18 12.77
C VAL A 199 -2.78 -3.69 12.74
N LEU A 200 -1.52 -3.27 12.79
CA LEU A 200 -1.10 -1.90 12.53
C LEU A 200 -0.37 -1.81 11.18
N SER A 201 -0.88 -0.95 10.30
CA SER A 201 -0.31 -0.68 8.99
C SER A 201 0.31 0.73 8.95
N LEU A 202 1.64 0.81 8.97
CA LEU A 202 2.39 2.05 9.03
C LEU A 202 3.17 2.29 7.74
N SER A 203 2.61 3.11 6.86
CA SER A 203 3.35 3.63 5.70
C SER A 203 4.19 4.87 6.11
N LEU A 204 4.91 4.76 7.22
CA LEU A 204 5.75 5.80 7.81
C LEU A 204 7.20 5.33 7.86
N VAL A 205 8.14 6.25 7.74
CA VAL A 205 9.57 5.94 7.67
C VAL A 205 10.40 7.00 8.37
N ASN A 206 11.45 6.57 9.05
CA ASN A 206 12.49 7.46 9.58
C ASN A 206 13.48 7.82 8.47
N SER A 207 14.23 8.91 8.67
CA SER A 207 15.32 9.32 7.78
C SER A 207 16.66 8.83 8.31
N VAL A 208 17.60 8.55 7.42
CA VAL A 208 19.00 8.20 7.79
C VAL A 208 19.72 9.48 8.28
N PRO A 209 20.55 9.42 9.36
CA PRO A 209 20.94 8.25 10.14
C PRO A 209 19.81 7.74 11.07
N LEU A 210 19.72 6.42 11.19
CA LEU A 210 18.76 5.76 12.07
C LEU A 210 19.24 5.74 13.52
N PHE A 211 18.29 5.75 14.45
CA PHE A 211 18.57 5.46 15.84
C PHE A 211 18.65 3.94 16.07
N SER A 212 19.22 3.53 17.21
CA SER A 212 19.31 2.11 17.55
C SER A 212 17.94 1.49 17.84
N ASP A 213 17.80 0.17 17.70
CA ASP A 213 16.55 -0.58 17.96
C ASP A 213 15.91 -0.34 19.35
N VAL A 214 16.67 0.19 20.32
CA VAL A 214 16.26 0.46 21.71
C VAL A 214 16.20 1.97 22.05
N ASP A 215 16.33 2.83 21.05
CA ASP A 215 16.28 4.28 21.23
C ASP A 215 14.85 4.81 21.12
N GLU A 216 14.42 5.58 22.11
CA GLU A 216 13.07 6.14 22.19
C GLU A 216 12.79 7.19 21.12
N HIS A 217 13.83 7.78 20.51
CA HIS A 217 13.65 8.69 19.37
C HIS A 217 13.10 7.95 18.14
N ASP A 218 13.33 6.63 18.03
CA ASP A 218 12.64 5.79 17.05
C ASP A 218 11.29 5.34 17.59
N GLY A 219 10.28 6.18 17.37
CA GLY A 219 8.90 5.91 17.78
C GLY A 219 8.29 4.69 17.08
N ILE A 220 8.75 4.34 15.88
CA ILE A 220 8.28 3.15 15.17
C ILE A 220 8.85 1.90 15.85
N ALA A 221 10.15 1.86 16.12
CA ALA A 221 10.80 0.75 16.82
C ALA A 221 10.17 0.49 18.19
N THR A 222 10.08 1.54 19.01
CA THR A 222 9.57 1.47 20.38
C THR A 222 8.08 1.10 20.41
N GLY A 223 7.24 1.82 19.66
CA GLY A 223 5.80 1.55 19.63
C GLY A 223 5.46 0.17 19.06
N SER A 224 6.17 -0.26 18.02
CA SER A 224 5.95 -1.58 17.41
C SER A 224 6.39 -2.73 18.30
N PHE A 225 7.41 -2.55 19.14
CA PHE A 225 7.82 -3.57 20.13
C PHE A 225 6.66 -3.87 21.09
N HIS A 226 6.04 -2.83 21.65
CA HIS A 226 4.89 -3.00 22.55
C HIS A 226 3.66 -3.57 21.84
N ALA A 227 3.41 -3.18 20.59
CA ALA A 227 2.32 -3.75 19.81
C ALA A 227 2.52 -5.26 19.59
N VAL A 228 3.70 -5.68 19.13
CA VAL A 228 4.02 -7.10 18.90
C VAL A 228 4.01 -7.90 20.20
N ALA A 229 4.48 -7.31 21.31
CA ALA A 229 4.39 -7.92 22.64
C ALA A 229 2.93 -8.16 23.09
N ASN A 230 1.99 -7.32 22.63
CA ASN A 230 0.55 -7.47 22.82
C ASN A 230 -0.14 -8.27 21.69
N ARG A 231 0.63 -9.06 20.92
CA ARG A 231 0.16 -9.90 19.81
C ARG A 231 -0.44 -9.14 18.62
N ILE A 232 -0.09 -7.87 18.45
CA ILE A 232 -0.54 -7.04 17.33
C ILE A 232 0.52 -7.08 16.23
N THR A 233 0.11 -7.43 15.01
CA THR A 233 1.04 -7.49 13.88
C THR A 233 1.31 -6.08 13.35
N VAL A 234 2.58 -5.71 13.20
CA VAL A 234 2.98 -4.39 12.69
C VAL A 234 3.64 -4.51 11.33
N VAL A 235 3.09 -3.82 10.34
CA VAL A 235 3.60 -3.79 8.96
C VAL A 235 4.04 -2.38 8.60
N CYS A 236 5.30 -2.25 8.17
CA CYS A 236 5.91 -0.97 7.84
C CYS A 236 6.44 -0.93 6.39
N ALA A 237 6.50 0.25 5.79
CA ALA A 237 7.13 0.44 4.48
C ALA A 237 8.67 0.40 4.58
N VAL A 238 9.36 -0.05 3.52
CA VAL A 238 10.84 -0.13 3.51
C VAL A 238 11.54 1.23 3.34
N GLY A 239 10.84 2.23 2.80
CA GLY A 239 11.41 3.52 2.37
C GLY A 239 11.48 3.67 0.86
N ASN A 240 11.60 4.93 0.43
CA ASN A 240 11.56 5.36 -0.98
C ASN A 240 12.89 5.99 -1.44
N SER A 241 14.01 5.59 -0.82
CA SER A 241 15.34 6.17 -1.05
C SER A 241 16.26 5.26 -1.89
N GLY A 242 15.71 4.23 -2.52
CA GLY A 242 16.43 3.38 -3.47
C GLY A 242 16.84 4.09 -4.76
N PRO A 243 17.63 3.43 -5.64
CA PRO A 243 17.99 2.02 -5.62
C PRO A 243 19.34 1.73 -4.94
N SER A 244 20.00 2.74 -4.36
CA SER A 244 21.29 2.56 -3.69
C SER A 244 21.17 1.61 -2.49
N ALA A 245 22.22 0.83 -2.24
CA ALA A 245 22.33 0.00 -1.03
C ALA A 245 22.32 0.88 0.24
N GLN A 246 22.01 0.29 1.39
CA GLN A 246 22.01 0.97 2.69
C GLN A 246 20.99 2.11 2.83
N THR A 247 19.82 1.94 2.21
CA THR A 247 18.76 2.96 2.20
C THR A 247 17.48 2.52 2.92
N VAL A 248 17.43 1.29 3.43
CA VAL A 248 16.29 0.78 4.23
C VAL A 248 16.30 1.34 5.65
N VAL A 249 15.12 1.68 6.17
CA VAL A 249 14.96 2.48 7.42
C VAL A 249 14.13 1.83 8.52
N ASN A 250 13.17 0.96 8.19
CA ASN A 250 12.37 0.21 9.16
C ASN A 250 12.93 -1.21 9.32
N THR A 251 13.99 -1.37 10.12
CA THR A 251 14.81 -2.60 10.12
C THR A 251 14.69 -3.44 11.39
N VAL A 252 13.86 -3.05 12.36
CA VAL A 252 13.73 -3.80 13.61
C VAL A 252 13.17 -5.21 13.38
N PRO A 253 13.59 -6.23 14.15
CA PRO A 253 13.25 -7.62 13.85
C PRO A 253 11.77 -7.99 14.00
N TRP A 254 11.04 -7.30 14.88
CA TRP A 254 9.66 -7.62 15.24
C TRP A 254 8.60 -7.09 14.26
N ILE A 255 8.97 -6.18 13.36
CA ILE A 255 8.05 -5.68 12.32
C ILE A 255 8.17 -6.48 11.02
N ILE A 256 7.18 -6.31 10.15
CA ILE A 256 7.23 -6.78 8.76
C ILE A 256 7.49 -5.60 7.83
N THR A 257 8.59 -5.61 7.08
CA THR A 257 9.05 -4.43 6.31
C THR A 257 8.87 -4.60 4.81
N VAL A 258 7.93 -3.90 4.18
CA VAL A 258 7.46 -4.19 2.82
C VAL A 258 8.17 -3.37 1.75
N ALA A 259 8.66 -4.02 0.68
CA ALA A 259 9.17 -3.36 -0.53
C ALA A 259 8.10 -3.18 -1.60
N ALA A 260 8.40 -2.33 -2.58
CA ALA A 260 7.53 -2.04 -3.71
C ALA A 260 8.00 -2.78 -4.98
N SER A 261 7.06 -3.40 -5.67
CA SER A 261 7.26 -4.01 -6.98
C SER A 261 6.22 -3.52 -7.99
N THR A 262 6.52 -3.66 -9.28
CA THR A 262 5.57 -3.39 -10.36
C THR A 262 4.51 -4.50 -10.47
N MET A 263 3.39 -4.17 -11.11
CA MET A 263 2.34 -5.11 -11.52
C MET A 263 2.32 -5.27 -13.05
N ASP A 264 1.52 -6.19 -13.56
CA ASP A 264 1.34 -6.51 -14.98
C ASP A 264 0.43 -5.52 -15.75
N ARG A 265 0.18 -4.36 -15.14
CA ARG A 265 -0.64 -3.28 -15.71
C ARG A 265 0.20 -2.08 -16.09
N GLU A 266 -0.04 -1.56 -17.28
CA GLU A 266 0.64 -0.38 -17.84
C GLU A 266 -0.38 0.61 -18.43
N PHE A 267 -0.07 1.91 -18.36
CA PHE A 267 -0.87 2.98 -18.97
C PHE A 267 -0.16 3.51 -20.21
N SER A 268 -0.45 2.89 -21.35
CA SER A 268 0.26 3.13 -22.60
C SER A 268 -0.48 4.10 -23.51
N THR A 269 0.27 4.97 -24.19
CA THR A 269 -0.22 5.89 -25.22
C THR A 269 0.55 5.68 -26.52
N SER A 270 -0.15 5.79 -27.66
CA SER A 270 0.47 5.74 -28.98
C SER A 270 0.92 7.14 -29.42
N ILE A 271 2.17 7.24 -29.84
CA ILE A 271 2.83 8.42 -30.40
C ILE A 271 3.02 8.17 -31.90
N THR A 272 2.21 8.79 -32.76
CA THR A 272 2.32 8.64 -34.21
C THR A 272 2.96 9.88 -34.82
N LEU A 273 4.11 9.71 -35.47
CA LEU A 273 4.84 10.79 -36.14
C LEU A 273 4.26 11.06 -37.54
N GLY A 274 4.53 12.23 -38.11
CA GLY A 274 4.04 12.60 -39.45
C GLY A 274 4.57 11.71 -40.60
N ASN A 275 5.63 10.92 -40.36
CA ASN A 275 6.10 9.89 -41.29
C ASN A 275 5.40 8.53 -41.11
N ASN A 276 4.28 8.50 -40.38
CA ASN A 276 3.46 7.32 -40.10
C ASN A 276 4.14 6.23 -39.25
N LYS A 277 5.29 6.50 -38.63
CA LYS A 277 5.86 5.63 -37.60
C LYS A 277 5.13 5.84 -36.28
N THR A 278 4.79 4.75 -35.61
CA THR A 278 4.11 4.78 -34.30
C THR A 278 4.97 4.13 -33.23
N PHE A 279 5.11 4.83 -32.11
CA PHE A 279 5.79 4.38 -30.91
C PHE A 279 4.81 4.27 -29.73
N LEU A 280 5.21 3.56 -28.69
CA LEU A 280 4.49 3.51 -27.42
C LEU A 280 5.25 4.33 -26.38
N GLY A 281 4.52 5.17 -25.66
CA GLY A 281 4.99 5.82 -24.44
C GLY A 281 4.02 5.55 -23.29
N GLN A 282 4.32 6.10 -22.12
CA GLN A 282 3.46 6.02 -20.95
C GLN A 282 2.99 7.40 -20.52
N ARG A 283 1.70 7.53 -20.18
CA ARG A 283 1.14 8.76 -19.60
C ARG A 283 -0.11 8.50 -18.77
N LEU A 284 -0.41 9.43 -17.86
CA LEU A 284 -1.59 9.36 -16.98
C LEU A 284 -2.67 10.40 -17.32
N ASP A 285 -2.41 11.34 -18.22
CA ASP A 285 -3.36 12.41 -18.55
C ASP A 285 -4.40 11.96 -19.60
N LEU A 286 -5.63 12.45 -19.42
CA LEU A 286 -6.80 12.06 -20.21
C LEU A 286 -7.04 12.89 -21.47
N GLN A 287 -6.10 13.73 -21.89
CA GLN A 287 -6.35 14.57 -23.06
C GLN A 287 -6.75 13.70 -24.27
N ALA A 288 -7.77 14.15 -25.00
CA ALA A 288 -8.23 13.51 -26.22
C ALA A 288 -7.09 13.38 -27.23
N SER A 289 -7.31 12.67 -28.34
CA SER A 289 -6.28 12.65 -29.37
C SER A 289 -6.11 14.03 -30.01
N TYR A 290 -4.88 14.53 -30.07
CA TYR A 290 -4.56 15.80 -30.74
C TYR A 290 -3.28 15.67 -31.55
N THR A 291 -3.17 16.50 -32.59
CA THR A 291 -1.98 16.60 -33.45
C THR A 291 -1.37 17.97 -33.28
N HIS A 292 -0.05 18.03 -33.09
CA HIS A 292 0.66 19.31 -32.95
C HIS A 292 2.06 19.25 -33.58
N SER A 293 2.63 20.43 -33.80
CA SER A 293 4.06 20.60 -34.07
C SER A 293 4.92 20.05 -32.93
N LEU A 294 6.04 19.41 -33.29
CA LEU A 294 6.98 18.77 -32.37
C LEU A 294 8.36 19.41 -32.46
N LYS A 295 8.98 19.79 -31.35
CA LYS A 295 10.35 20.36 -31.33
C LYS A 295 11.24 19.64 -30.33
N GLY A 296 12.54 19.52 -30.64
CA GLY A 296 13.55 19.06 -29.70
C GLY A 296 14.19 20.25 -28.98
N LEU A 297 14.67 20.05 -27.74
CA LEU A 297 15.53 21.03 -27.06
C LEU A 297 17.01 20.92 -27.50
N PRO A 298 17.78 22.03 -27.49
CA PRO A 298 17.39 23.40 -27.10
C PRO A 298 16.49 24.10 -28.14
N LEU A 299 15.66 25.05 -27.69
CA LEU A 299 14.74 25.79 -28.56
C LEU A 299 15.53 26.72 -29.49
N GLU A 300 15.74 26.31 -30.73
CA GLU A 300 16.16 27.23 -31.79
C GLU A 300 14.92 27.90 -32.41
N GLY A 301 14.84 29.23 -32.26
CA GLY A 301 13.88 30.10 -32.94
C GLY A 301 12.50 30.25 -32.29
N GLY A 302 12.07 31.51 -32.16
CA GLY A 302 10.71 31.89 -31.75
C GLY A 302 9.69 31.40 -32.77
N SER A 303 8.86 30.45 -32.38
CA SER A 303 7.75 29.96 -33.19
C SER A 303 6.44 30.46 -32.61
N THR A 304 5.54 30.92 -33.48
CA THR A 304 4.17 31.33 -33.15
C THR A 304 3.23 30.15 -32.86
N THR A 305 3.67 28.90 -33.12
CA THR A 305 2.91 27.69 -32.80
C THR A 305 3.36 27.12 -31.46
N LYS A 306 2.42 26.84 -30.55
CA LYS A 306 2.63 26.29 -29.20
C LYS A 306 3.06 24.80 -29.22
N PRO A 307 4.35 24.42 -29.32
CA PRO A 307 4.73 23.07 -29.72
C PRO A 307 4.64 22.05 -28.58
N ILE A 308 4.68 20.76 -28.93
CA ILE A 308 5.07 19.68 -28.01
C ILE A 308 6.59 19.61 -28.00
N LEU A 309 7.20 19.52 -26.82
CA LEU A 309 8.66 19.46 -26.69
C LEU A 309 9.15 18.05 -26.39
N LEU A 310 10.26 17.65 -27.00
CA LEU A 310 11.03 16.45 -26.65
C LEU A 310 12.24 16.85 -25.80
N CYS A 311 12.35 16.23 -24.62
CA CYS A 311 13.44 16.45 -23.67
C CYS A 311 14.10 15.12 -23.28
N PHE A 312 15.42 15.14 -23.14
CA PHE A 312 16.19 14.03 -22.56
C PHE A 312 16.58 14.41 -21.13
N THR A 313 16.44 13.47 -20.20
CA THR A 313 16.82 13.70 -18.80
C THR A 313 17.46 12.47 -18.18
N THR A 314 18.49 12.70 -17.37
CA THR A 314 19.04 11.73 -16.41
C THR A 314 18.59 12.02 -14.97
N MET A 315 17.83 13.11 -14.78
CA MET A 315 17.41 13.63 -13.49
C MET A 315 16.06 13.03 -13.04
N GLY A 316 15.85 12.99 -11.72
CA GLY A 316 14.66 12.43 -11.11
C GLY A 316 13.37 13.25 -11.29
N ARG A 317 12.27 12.75 -10.70
CA ARG A 317 10.90 13.27 -10.84
C ARG A 317 10.76 14.80 -10.66
N ARG A 318 11.45 15.39 -9.69
CA ARG A 318 11.34 16.84 -9.40
C ARG A 318 11.78 17.71 -10.59
N ALA A 319 12.82 17.27 -11.31
CA ALA A 319 13.28 17.96 -12.50
C ALA A 319 12.25 17.89 -13.64
N ILE A 320 11.57 16.74 -13.77
CA ILE A 320 10.49 16.55 -14.75
C ILE A 320 9.31 17.49 -14.46
N THR A 321 8.86 17.58 -13.21
CA THR A 321 7.77 18.49 -12.81
C THR A 321 8.15 19.95 -13.06
N ASN A 322 9.37 20.37 -12.67
CA ASN A 322 9.84 21.73 -12.93
C ASN A 322 9.93 22.04 -14.43
N ALA A 323 10.49 21.12 -15.22
CA ALA A 323 10.55 21.27 -16.67
C ALA A 323 9.14 21.42 -17.28
N SER A 324 8.18 20.61 -16.83
CA SER A 324 6.80 20.71 -17.30
C SER A 324 6.14 22.07 -16.98
N ALA A 325 6.45 22.65 -15.82
CA ALA A 325 5.97 23.99 -15.44
C ALA A 325 6.56 25.06 -16.36
N ILE A 326 7.88 25.03 -16.58
CA ILE A 326 8.57 25.98 -17.48
C ILE A 326 8.04 25.88 -18.90
N VAL A 327 7.82 24.66 -19.42
CA VAL A 327 7.28 24.48 -20.78
C VAL A 327 5.86 25.00 -20.90
N LYS A 328 5.03 24.79 -19.86
CA LYS A 328 3.67 25.32 -19.81
C LYS A 328 3.67 26.85 -19.79
N GLU A 329 4.54 27.48 -18.99
CA GLU A 329 4.72 28.94 -18.93
C GLU A 329 5.22 29.53 -20.25
N ALA A 330 6.13 28.83 -20.94
CA ALA A 330 6.59 29.18 -22.27
C ALA A 330 5.54 28.97 -23.38
N GLY A 331 4.33 28.52 -23.02
CA GLY A 331 3.21 28.33 -23.93
C GLY A 331 3.21 27.01 -24.69
N GLY A 332 4.06 26.04 -24.35
CA GLY A 332 3.99 24.68 -24.91
C GLY A 332 2.71 23.93 -24.52
N VAL A 333 2.30 22.97 -25.34
CA VAL A 333 1.05 22.18 -25.11
C VAL A 333 1.28 20.78 -24.57
N GLY A 334 2.53 20.33 -24.48
CA GLY A 334 2.86 19.02 -23.94
C GLY A 334 4.36 18.74 -23.96
N LEU A 335 4.75 17.66 -23.28
CA LEU A 335 6.14 17.27 -23.11
C LEU A 335 6.32 15.75 -23.31
N ILE A 336 7.26 15.37 -24.16
CA ILE A 336 7.75 14.00 -24.32
C ILE A 336 9.11 13.93 -23.63
N ILE A 337 9.27 12.98 -22.71
CA ILE A 337 10.45 12.86 -21.86
C ILE A 337 11.12 11.52 -22.16
N ALA A 338 12.29 11.59 -22.77
CA ALA A 338 13.18 10.47 -22.93
C ALA A 338 14.02 10.29 -21.66
N LYS A 339 13.84 9.17 -20.97
CA LYS A 339 14.55 8.84 -19.73
C LYS A 339 14.91 7.35 -19.66
N ASN A 340 15.72 6.97 -18.68
CA ASN A 340 15.94 5.56 -18.38
C ASN A 340 14.60 4.90 -17.97
N PRO A 341 14.17 3.79 -18.61
CA PRO A 341 12.90 3.16 -18.32
C PRO A 341 12.74 2.82 -16.83
N SER A 342 11.63 3.24 -16.24
CA SER A 342 11.21 2.84 -14.90
C SER A 342 9.70 2.64 -14.84
N GLY A 343 9.24 1.74 -13.97
CA GLY A 343 7.82 1.55 -13.69
C GLY A 343 7.19 2.67 -12.85
N ALA A 344 7.99 3.64 -12.41
CA ALA A 344 7.54 4.78 -11.64
C ALA A 344 6.97 5.87 -12.56
N LEU A 345 5.69 5.75 -12.87
CA LEU A 345 4.94 6.75 -13.60
C LEU A 345 4.32 7.77 -12.64
N SER A 346 4.36 9.05 -12.99
CA SER A 346 3.76 10.11 -12.19
C SER A 346 3.23 11.23 -13.07
N PRO A 347 2.13 11.88 -12.69
CA PRO A 347 1.67 13.07 -13.40
C PRO A 347 2.72 14.18 -13.22
N CYS A 348 2.99 14.92 -14.30
CA CYS A 348 3.86 16.10 -14.27
C CYS A 348 3.24 17.20 -13.42
N ASN A 349 2.11 17.74 -13.91
CA ASN A 349 1.21 18.71 -13.28
C ASN A 349 -0.21 18.29 -13.69
N GLU A 350 -1.21 18.51 -12.83
CA GLU A 350 -2.51 17.82 -12.92
C GLU A 350 -3.26 17.96 -14.27
N ASP A 351 -2.89 18.95 -15.10
CA ASP A 351 -3.50 19.22 -16.42
C ASP A 351 -2.52 19.33 -17.60
N PHE A 352 -1.21 19.08 -17.40
CA PHE A 352 -0.22 19.22 -18.47
C PHE A 352 0.21 17.86 -19.04
N PRO A 353 0.04 17.60 -20.36
CA PRO A 353 0.38 16.33 -20.96
C PRO A 353 1.86 16.02 -20.89
N CYS A 354 2.18 14.87 -20.29
CA CYS A 354 3.53 14.38 -20.19
C CYS A 354 3.57 12.92 -20.58
N ILE A 355 4.40 12.62 -21.58
CA ILE A 355 4.60 11.26 -22.07
C ILE A 355 6.03 10.86 -21.76
N GLU A 356 6.19 9.77 -21.04
CA GLU A 356 7.50 9.17 -20.77
C GLU A 356 7.80 8.09 -21.81
N VAL A 357 9.02 8.13 -22.35
CA VAL A 357 9.56 7.16 -23.30
C VAL A 357 10.98 6.80 -22.89
N ASP A 358 11.48 5.66 -23.37
CA ASP A 358 12.89 5.32 -23.21
C ASP A 358 13.79 6.17 -24.13
N TYR A 359 15.11 6.09 -23.90
CA TYR A 359 16.08 6.82 -24.71
C TYR A 359 16.13 6.37 -26.18
N GLU A 360 15.78 5.12 -26.48
CA GLU A 360 15.81 4.60 -27.84
C GLU A 360 14.69 5.24 -28.67
N ILE A 361 13.45 5.16 -28.17
CA ILE A 361 12.28 5.83 -28.75
C ILE A 361 12.53 7.34 -28.81
N GLY A 362 13.03 7.94 -27.72
CA GLY A 362 13.40 9.36 -27.70
C GLY A 362 14.36 9.74 -28.81
N THR A 363 15.40 8.93 -29.05
CA THR A 363 16.39 9.15 -30.13
C THR A 363 15.77 9.01 -31.50
N GLN A 364 14.89 8.02 -31.71
CA GLN A 364 14.18 7.85 -32.98
C GLN A 364 13.24 9.05 -33.28
N ILE A 365 12.56 9.57 -32.27
CA ILE A 365 11.75 10.79 -32.39
C ILE A 365 12.65 11.99 -32.72
N LEU A 366 13.81 12.12 -32.07
CA LEU A 366 14.76 13.20 -32.35
C LEU A 366 15.30 13.15 -33.79
N PHE A 367 15.60 11.96 -34.32
CA PHE A 367 16.00 11.79 -35.72
C PHE A 367 14.89 12.21 -36.68
N TYR A 368 13.63 11.86 -36.37
CA TYR A 368 12.51 12.35 -37.16
C TYR A 368 12.42 13.88 -37.15
N ILE A 369 12.52 14.52 -35.98
CA ILE A 369 12.48 15.99 -35.86
C ILE A 369 13.53 16.65 -36.76
N ARG A 370 14.75 16.09 -36.81
CA ARG A 370 15.85 16.61 -37.63
C ARG A 370 15.69 16.32 -39.13
N SER A 371 14.89 15.32 -39.50
CA SER A 371 14.70 14.90 -40.90
C SER A 371 13.67 15.71 -41.68
N THR A 372 12.86 16.55 -41.02
CA THR A 372 11.79 17.33 -41.65
C THR A 372 11.76 18.78 -41.17
N LYS A 373 11.36 19.71 -42.05
CA LYS A 373 11.16 21.12 -41.70
C LYS A 373 9.93 21.36 -40.83
N TYR A 374 8.92 20.49 -40.94
CA TYR A 374 7.64 20.63 -40.24
C TYR A 374 7.27 19.32 -39.52
N PRO A 375 7.98 19.00 -38.43
CA PRO A 375 7.70 17.81 -37.62
C PRO A 375 6.32 17.87 -36.96
N LEU A 376 5.51 16.84 -37.20
CA LEU A 376 4.18 16.67 -36.62
C LEU A 376 4.12 15.40 -35.79
N VAL A 377 3.34 15.44 -34.71
CA VAL A 377 3.05 14.28 -33.88
C VAL A 377 1.57 14.25 -33.51
N LYS A 378 0.97 13.07 -33.60
CA LYS A 378 -0.36 12.76 -33.11
C LYS A 378 -0.24 11.92 -31.84
N LEU A 379 -0.80 12.42 -30.75
CA LEU A 379 -0.86 11.73 -29.47
C LEU A 379 -2.24 11.11 -29.29
N SER A 380 -2.29 9.86 -28.84
CA SER A 380 -3.53 9.15 -28.55
C SER A 380 -3.85 9.17 -27.04
N PRO A 381 -5.11 9.07 -26.62
CA PRO A 381 -5.43 8.93 -25.20
C PRO A 381 -4.79 7.65 -24.64
N PRO A 382 -4.37 7.66 -23.36
CA PRO A 382 -3.77 6.49 -22.73
C PRO A 382 -4.81 5.37 -22.59
N LYS A 383 -4.35 4.14 -22.74
CA LYS A 383 -5.14 2.92 -22.55
C LYS A 383 -4.53 2.08 -21.45
N THR A 384 -5.39 1.42 -20.69
CA THR A 384 -4.96 0.44 -19.69
C THR A 384 -4.69 -0.88 -20.41
N ILE A 385 -3.47 -1.38 -20.29
CA ILE A 385 -3.07 -2.69 -20.82
C ILE A 385 -2.77 -3.59 -19.62
N VAL A 386 -3.33 -4.81 -19.61
CA VAL A 386 -3.14 -5.83 -18.56
C VAL A 386 -2.74 -7.15 -19.23
N GLY A 387 -1.92 -7.96 -18.56
CA GLY A 387 -1.71 -9.37 -18.93
C GLY A 387 -0.70 -9.65 -20.05
N LYS A 388 0.04 -8.64 -20.53
CA LYS A 388 1.29 -8.92 -21.28
C LYS A 388 2.34 -9.46 -20.30
N PRO A 389 3.32 -10.28 -20.73
CA PRO A 389 4.35 -10.82 -19.84
C PRO A 389 5.35 -9.72 -19.44
N LEU A 390 4.90 -8.77 -18.63
CA LEU A 390 5.75 -7.82 -17.94
C LEU A 390 6.31 -8.55 -16.71
N SER A 391 7.62 -8.78 -16.72
CA SER A 391 8.29 -9.33 -15.54
C SER A 391 8.09 -8.38 -14.38
N ALA A 392 7.70 -8.90 -13.21
CA ALA A 392 7.67 -8.11 -12.00
C ALA A 392 9.08 -7.57 -11.71
N LYS A 393 9.17 -6.27 -11.43
CA LYS A 393 10.42 -5.59 -11.09
C LYS A 393 10.30 -4.94 -9.73
N VAL A 394 11.37 -4.96 -8.95
CA VAL A 394 11.47 -4.15 -7.72
C VAL A 394 11.62 -2.69 -8.14
N ALA A 395 10.68 -1.85 -7.70
CA ALA A 395 10.58 -0.47 -8.13
C ALA A 395 11.86 0.32 -7.84
N TYR A 396 12.24 1.23 -8.75
CA TYR A 396 13.47 2.03 -8.66
C TYR A 396 13.64 2.70 -7.29
N PHE A 397 12.60 3.35 -6.79
CA PHE A 397 12.63 4.10 -5.53
C PHE A 397 12.63 3.21 -4.28
N SER A 398 12.28 1.92 -4.38
CA SER A 398 12.17 1.07 -3.19
C SER A 398 13.53 0.94 -2.52
N SER A 399 13.63 1.29 -1.24
CA SER A 399 14.87 1.22 -0.47
C SER A 399 15.48 -0.19 -0.39
N ARG A 400 16.80 -0.27 -0.34
CA ARG A 400 17.59 -1.51 -0.40
C ARG A 400 18.42 -1.73 0.86
N GLY A 401 18.53 -3.00 1.27
CA GLY A 401 19.48 -3.42 2.30
C GLY A 401 20.91 -3.60 1.76
N PRO A 402 21.83 -4.11 2.60
CA PRO A 402 21.70 -4.23 4.06
C PRO A 402 21.66 -2.84 4.71
N ASN A 403 21.24 -2.73 5.97
CA ASN A 403 21.34 -1.48 6.74
C ASN A 403 22.53 -1.55 7.71
N SER A 404 23.07 -0.38 8.08
CA SER A 404 24.22 -0.25 9.01
C SER A 404 23.92 -0.72 10.44
N ILE A 405 22.65 -0.67 10.85
CA ILE A 405 22.16 -1.13 12.16
C ILE A 405 21.80 -2.62 12.08
N THR A 406 20.97 -3.00 11.12
CA THR A 406 20.43 -4.37 10.99
C THR A 406 20.69 -4.94 9.58
N PRO A 407 21.61 -5.90 9.41
CA PRO A 407 21.99 -6.39 8.09
C PRO A 407 20.91 -7.26 7.40
N ALA A 408 19.92 -7.77 8.15
CA ALA A 408 18.82 -8.58 7.61
C ALA A 408 17.46 -7.91 7.88
N SER A 409 16.67 -7.64 6.84
CA SER A 409 15.27 -7.21 6.96
C SER A 409 14.40 -7.96 5.96
N LEU A 410 13.27 -8.50 6.45
CA LEU A 410 12.34 -9.34 5.69
C LEU A 410 11.04 -8.62 5.37
N LYS A 411 10.46 -8.99 4.22
CA LYS A 411 9.37 -8.26 3.55
C LYS A 411 8.16 -9.16 3.30
N ALA A 412 6.97 -8.76 3.77
CA ALA A 412 5.71 -9.50 3.58
C ALA A 412 4.46 -8.69 4.05
N LEU A 413 3.26 -8.97 3.52
CA LEU A 413 2.01 -8.31 3.94
C LEU A 413 0.85 -9.34 4.05
N TRP A 414 0.12 -9.26 5.17
CA TRP A 414 -1.23 -9.73 5.51
C TRP A 414 -1.61 -11.23 5.42
N PHE A 415 -2.02 -11.79 6.58
CA PHE A 415 -3.13 -12.75 6.73
C PHE A 415 -3.48 -12.94 8.22
N LEU A 416 -4.75 -12.81 8.63
CA LEU A 416 -5.18 -13.04 10.03
C LEU A 416 -6.51 -13.80 10.20
N SER A 417 -7.32 -13.96 9.15
CA SER A 417 -8.70 -14.44 9.32
C SER A 417 -8.85 -15.95 9.49
N ARG A 418 -7.97 -16.80 8.93
CA ARG A 418 -8.00 -18.26 9.21
C ARG A 418 -7.25 -18.66 10.47
N HIS A 419 -6.32 -17.83 10.94
CA HIS A 419 -5.42 -18.21 12.02
C HIS A 419 -5.47 -17.18 13.16
N PRO A 420 -6.62 -17.02 13.83
CA PRO A 420 -6.82 -15.98 14.84
C PRO A 420 -5.90 -16.14 16.06
N ASN A 421 -5.35 -17.35 16.27
CA ASN A 421 -4.48 -17.65 17.41
C ASN A 421 -2.99 -17.53 17.08
N TRP A 422 -2.62 -17.22 15.84
CA TRP A 422 -1.21 -17.10 15.46
C TRP A 422 -0.58 -15.85 16.07
N SER A 423 0.70 -15.97 16.44
CA SER A 423 1.48 -14.82 16.82
C SER A 423 1.78 -13.93 15.59
N PRO A 424 2.14 -12.65 15.80
CA PRO A 424 2.70 -11.80 14.74
C PRO A 424 3.88 -12.45 13.99
N VAL A 425 4.65 -13.28 14.66
CA VAL A 425 5.84 -13.96 14.09
C VAL A 425 5.43 -15.13 13.21
N ALA A 426 4.45 -15.93 13.63
CA ALA A 426 3.91 -17.01 12.82
C ALA A 426 3.31 -16.47 11.50
N ILE A 427 2.60 -15.34 11.55
CA ILE A 427 2.06 -14.65 10.37
C ILE A 427 3.19 -14.17 9.45
N LYS A 428 4.20 -13.48 10.01
CA LYS A 428 5.39 -13.07 9.27
C LYS A 428 6.07 -14.27 8.61
N SER A 429 6.23 -15.37 9.33
CA SER A 429 6.85 -16.60 8.86
C SER A 429 6.10 -17.18 7.67
N ALA A 430 4.78 -17.37 7.78
CA ALA A 430 3.95 -17.92 6.71
C ALA A 430 4.04 -17.09 5.43
N LEU A 431 4.02 -15.77 5.54
CA LEU A 431 4.12 -14.87 4.38
C LEU A 431 5.50 -14.93 3.73
N VAL A 432 6.56 -15.03 4.53
CA VAL A 432 7.94 -15.10 4.06
C VAL A 432 8.20 -16.45 3.40
N THR A 433 7.91 -17.56 4.07
CA THR A 433 8.25 -18.91 3.58
C THR A 433 7.53 -19.30 2.29
N THR A 434 6.33 -18.76 2.06
CA THR A 434 5.47 -19.07 0.90
C THR A 434 5.60 -18.07 -0.26
N ALA A 435 6.40 -17.02 -0.09
CA ALA A 435 6.58 -15.98 -1.10
C ALA A 435 7.17 -16.51 -2.42
N TRP A 436 6.71 -15.96 -3.55
CA TRP A 436 7.21 -16.31 -4.87
C TRP A 436 8.57 -15.67 -5.15
N ARG A 437 9.56 -16.50 -5.50
CA ARG A 437 10.89 -16.04 -5.92
C ARG A 437 11.00 -15.66 -7.40
N LYS A 438 9.98 -15.98 -8.18
CA LYS A 438 9.85 -15.68 -9.61
C LYS A 438 8.54 -14.91 -9.81
N GLY A 439 8.48 -14.10 -10.86
CA GLY A 439 7.24 -13.44 -11.24
C GLY A 439 6.15 -14.46 -11.62
N PRO A 440 4.88 -14.04 -11.72
CA PRO A 440 3.78 -14.92 -12.12
C PRO A 440 3.99 -15.62 -13.47
N SER A 441 4.78 -15.02 -14.36
CA SER A 441 5.18 -15.59 -15.66
C SER A 441 6.32 -16.62 -15.58
N GLY A 442 6.81 -16.95 -14.38
CA GLY A 442 7.97 -17.82 -14.18
C GLY A 442 9.33 -17.15 -14.45
N LEU A 443 9.33 -15.88 -14.85
CA LEU A 443 10.55 -15.11 -15.11
C LEU A 443 11.23 -14.65 -13.81
N PRO A 444 12.57 -14.48 -13.81
CA PRO A 444 13.28 -13.90 -12.69
C PRO A 444 12.83 -12.45 -12.42
N ILE A 445 12.80 -12.07 -11.15
CA ILE A 445 12.50 -10.70 -10.73
C ILE A 445 13.76 -9.86 -10.86
N PHE A 446 13.64 -8.68 -11.47
CA PHE A 446 14.75 -7.74 -11.61
C PHE A 446 14.58 -6.54 -10.68
N ALA A 447 15.68 -5.95 -10.25
CA ALA A 447 15.68 -4.67 -9.54
C ALA A 447 15.92 -3.54 -10.54
N GLU A 448 15.01 -2.57 -10.59
CA GLU A 448 15.23 -1.33 -11.34
C GLU A 448 16.41 -0.57 -10.72
N GLY A 449 17.28 -0.03 -11.58
CA GLY A 449 18.52 0.63 -11.22
C GLY A 449 19.36 0.89 -12.46
N SER A 450 20.49 1.55 -12.30
CA SER A 450 21.44 1.81 -13.38
C SER A 450 22.83 1.32 -12.96
N PRO A 451 23.27 0.11 -13.39
CA PRO A 451 22.57 -0.83 -14.28
C PRO A 451 21.42 -1.58 -13.59
N GLN A 452 20.48 -2.08 -14.39
CA GLN A 452 19.47 -3.05 -13.92
C GLN A 452 20.19 -4.35 -13.52
N LYS A 453 19.78 -4.95 -12.40
CA LYS A 453 20.35 -6.22 -11.91
C LYS A 453 19.27 -7.24 -11.61
N LEU A 454 19.67 -8.52 -11.51
CA LEU A 454 18.83 -9.55 -10.92
C LEU A 454 18.52 -9.17 -9.47
N ALA A 455 17.26 -9.24 -9.06
CA ALA A 455 16.87 -8.90 -7.69
C ALA A 455 17.45 -9.93 -6.72
N ASN A 456 18.03 -9.46 -5.62
CA ASN A 456 18.59 -10.27 -4.54
C ASN A 456 17.81 -10.04 -3.23
N PRO A 457 18.08 -10.79 -2.14
CA PRO A 457 17.31 -10.64 -0.90
C PRO A 457 17.28 -9.22 -0.31
N PHE A 458 18.28 -8.38 -0.57
CA PHE A 458 18.26 -6.98 -0.13
C PHE A 458 17.27 -6.10 -0.91
N ASP A 459 16.86 -6.54 -2.09
CA ASP A 459 15.91 -5.84 -2.97
C ASP A 459 14.46 -6.13 -2.61
N PHE A 460 14.10 -7.40 -2.37
CA PHE A 460 12.71 -7.86 -2.24
C PHE A 460 12.49 -8.88 -1.11
N GLY A 461 13.50 -9.10 -0.26
CA GLY A 461 13.43 -10.09 0.80
C GLY A 461 13.30 -11.49 0.24
N ARG A 462 12.25 -12.21 0.66
CA ARG A 462 12.03 -13.60 0.28
C ARG A 462 11.25 -13.78 -1.02
N GLY A 463 10.56 -12.74 -1.50
CA GLY A 463 9.79 -12.83 -2.73
C GLY A 463 8.60 -11.87 -2.80
N LEU A 464 7.80 -12.06 -3.84
CA LEU A 464 6.47 -11.46 -3.96
C LEU A 464 5.51 -12.23 -3.05
N VAL A 465 4.63 -11.51 -2.35
CA VAL A 465 3.65 -12.13 -1.46
C VAL A 465 2.73 -13.10 -2.22
N ASN A 466 2.50 -14.27 -1.64
CA ASN A 466 1.54 -15.26 -2.13
C ASN A 466 0.47 -15.50 -1.06
N PRO A 467 -0.62 -14.72 -1.05
CA PRO A 467 -1.65 -14.83 0.00
C PRO A 467 -2.27 -16.22 0.09
N ASN A 468 -2.46 -16.89 -1.05
CA ASN A 468 -3.06 -18.24 -1.08
C ASN A 468 -2.11 -19.29 -0.51
N GLY A 469 -0.79 -19.13 -0.70
CA GLY A 469 0.20 -20.01 -0.07
C GLY A 469 0.31 -19.76 1.43
N ALA A 470 0.28 -18.50 1.86
CA ALA A 470 0.43 -18.13 3.28
C ALA A 470 -0.74 -18.59 4.17
N VAL A 471 -1.89 -18.94 3.57
CA VAL A 471 -3.03 -19.56 4.26
C VAL A 471 -2.65 -20.91 4.87
N ASP A 472 -1.86 -21.71 4.16
CA ASP A 472 -1.43 -23.03 4.61
C ASP A 472 0.07 -23.21 4.30
N PRO A 473 0.95 -22.65 5.14
CA PRO A 473 2.39 -22.69 4.91
C PRO A 473 3.01 -24.06 5.25
N GLY A 474 2.25 -24.98 5.86
CA GLY A 474 2.73 -26.24 6.43
C GLY A 474 3.52 -26.05 7.73
N LEU A 475 4.60 -25.26 7.69
CA LEU A 475 5.46 -24.95 8.83
C LEU A 475 5.58 -23.45 9.05
N VAL A 476 5.54 -23.03 10.32
CA VAL A 476 5.81 -21.66 10.75
C VAL A 476 6.92 -21.66 11.79
N TYR A 477 7.77 -20.64 11.70
CA TYR A 477 8.77 -20.32 12.70
C TYR A 477 8.15 -19.30 13.65
N ASP A 478 7.83 -19.72 14.87
CA ASP A 478 7.15 -18.87 15.86
C ASP A 478 8.13 -18.40 16.95
N MET A 479 7.90 -17.21 17.50
CA MET A 479 8.69 -16.61 18.57
C MET A 479 7.81 -15.74 19.48
N GLY A 480 8.23 -15.59 20.73
CA GLY A 480 7.62 -14.72 21.72
C GLY A 480 8.46 -13.50 22.08
N ALA A 481 7.97 -12.71 23.04
CA ALA A 481 8.68 -11.55 23.55
C ALA A 481 10.04 -11.90 24.17
N ALA A 482 10.19 -13.11 24.73
CA ALA A 482 11.44 -13.59 25.31
C ALA A 482 12.57 -13.71 24.27
N ASP A 483 12.26 -14.18 23.06
CA ASP A 483 13.26 -14.33 22.00
C ASP A 483 13.78 -12.98 21.51
N TYR A 484 12.93 -11.95 21.48
CA TYR A 484 13.36 -10.58 21.19
C TYR A 484 14.28 -10.02 22.29
N MET A 485 14.06 -10.38 23.55
CA MET A 485 14.98 -9.99 24.63
C MET A 485 16.36 -10.66 24.44
N GLU A 486 16.40 -11.94 24.08
CA GLU A 486 17.66 -12.62 23.77
C GLU A 486 18.39 -11.98 22.59
N TYR A 487 17.66 -11.55 21.56
CA TYR A 487 18.21 -10.77 20.45
C TYR A 487 18.86 -9.47 20.95
N LEU A 488 18.16 -8.69 21.77
CA LEU A 488 18.69 -7.43 22.30
C LEU A 488 19.94 -7.65 23.17
N TYR A 489 19.96 -8.71 23.97
CA TYR A 489 21.11 -9.11 24.77
C TYR A 489 22.30 -9.55 23.91
N ALA A 490 22.05 -10.34 22.86
CA ALA A 490 23.07 -10.81 21.92
C ALA A 490 23.69 -9.64 21.14
N ARG A 491 22.90 -8.60 20.84
CA ARG A 491 23.36 -7.35 20.22
C ARG A 491 24.23 -6.48 21.14
N GLY A 492 24.25 -6.77 22.44
CA GLY A 492 25.06 -6.06 23.42
C GLY A 492 24.52 -4.69 23.80
N TYR A 493 23.22 -4.45 23.65
CA TYR A 493 22.59 -3.23 24.14
C TYR A 493 22.69 -3.11 25.67
N ASN A 494 22.79 -1.88 26.17
CA ASN A 494 22.88 -1.61 27.60
C ASN A 494 21.59 -2.00 28.33
N ASN A 495 21.73 -2.58 29.52
CA ASN A 495 20.59 -2.95 30.38
C ASN A 495 19.62 -1.78 30.62
N SER A 496 20.13 -0.56 30.76
CA SER A 496 19.29 0.64 30.95
C SER A 496 18.48 0.99 29.71
N ALA A 497 19.03 0.80 28.50
CA ALA A 497 18.30 1.03 27.26
C ALA A 497 17.21 -0.02 27.04
N ILE A 498 17.54 -1.29 27.28
CA ILE A 498 16.57 -2.39 27.21
C ILE A 498 15.46 -2.21 28.27
N SER A 499 15.83 -1.83 29.50
CA SER A 499 14.86 -1.60 30.57
C SER A 499 13.91 -0.44 30.25
N ARG A 500 14.40 0.61 29.57
CA ARG A 500 13.56 1.70 29.06
C ARG A 500 12.58 1.22 28.00
N LEU A 501 13.04 0.46 27.01
CA LEU A 501 12.18 -0.11 25.96
C LEU A 501 11.09 -1.04 26.55
N ILE A 502 11.43 -1.85 27.56
CA ILE A 502 10.48 -2.79 28.15
C ILE A 502 9.55 -2.11 29.18
N GLY A 503 9.96 -0.97 29.73
CA GLY A 503 9.30 -0.34 30.88
C GLY A 503 9.47 -1.14 32.19
N LYS A 504 10.42 -2.08 32.24
CA LYS A 504 10.73 -2.90 33.42
C LYS A 504 12.24 -3.10 33.57
N ASN A 505 12.73 -3.05 34.81
CA ASN A 505 14.13 -3.33 35.11
C ASN A 505 14.52 -4.74 34.67
N THR A 506 15.46 -4.82 33.74
CA THR A 506 15.95 -6.06 33.14
C THR A 506 17.47 -6.08 33.13
N THR A 507 18.04 -7.23 33.47
CA THR A 507 19.49 -7.46 33.49
C THR A 507 19.84 -8.57 32.51
N CYS A 508 20.81 -8.30 31.62
CA CYS A 508 21.35 -9.33 30.74
C CYS A 508 21.89 -10.52 31.56
N PRO A 509 21.62 -11.77 31.16
CA PRO A 509 22.28 -12.93 31.75
C PRO A 509 23.80 -12.87 31.53
N VAL A 510 24.56 -13.41 32.50
CA VAL A 510 26.05 -13.36 32.52
C VAL A 510 26.65 -14.03 31.28
N LYS A 511 25.99 -15.06 30.73
CA LYS A 511 26.36 -15.69 29.47
C LYS A 511 25.54 -15.09 28.34
N LYS A 512 26.17 -14.28 27.48
CA LYS A 512 25.52 -13.69 26.32
C LYS A 512 25.08 -14.78 25.32
N PRO A 513 23.84 -14.72 24.81
CA PRO A 513 23.40 -15.62 23.73
C PRO A 513 24.25 -15.41 22.47
N SER A 514 24.48 -16.47 21.70
CA SER A 514 25.15 -16.38 20.41
C SER A 514 24.20 -15.82 19.36
N ILE A 515 24.61 -14.75 18.67
CA ILE A 515 23.87 -14.13 17.56
C ILE A 515 23.48 -15.15 16.47
N SER A 516 24.30 -16.19 16.27
CA SER A 516 24.07 -17.21 15.22
C SER A 516 22.88 -18.14 15.49
N LEU A 517 22.49 -18.33 16.75
CA LEU A 517 21.31 -19.15 17.12
C LEU A 517 20.02 -18.32 17.06
N THR A 518 20.11 -17.00 17.26
CA THR A 518 18.97 -16.07 17.20
C THR A 518 18.64 -15.64 15.76
N LEU A 519 19.62 -15.64 14.85
CA LEU A 519 19.44 -15.19 13.45
C LEU A 519 18.79 -16.23 12.53
N THR A 520 18.81 -17.53 12.87
CA THR A 520 18.22 -18.58 12.00
C THR A 520 16.71 -18.38 11.81
N TYR A 521 16.07 -17.65 12.73
CA TYR A 521 14.64 -17.38 12.79
C TYR A 521 14.21 -16.03 12.17
N LEU A 522 15.17 -15.18 11.80
CA LEU A 522 14.95 -13.83 11.26
C LEU A 522 15.21 -13.71 9.74
N LEU A 523 15.41 -14.86 9.04
CA LEU A 523 15.76 -14.98 7.60
C LEU A 523 14.66 -15.56 6.72
#